data_AF-A0AAU2A1R1-F1
#
_entry.id   AF-A0AAU2A1R1-F1
#
_cell.length_a   1.000
_cell.length_b   1.000
_cell.length_c   1.000
_cell.angle_alpha   90.00
_cell.angle_beta   90.00
_cell.angle_gamma   90.00
#
_symmetry.space_group_name_H-M   'P 1'
#
loop_
_entity.id
_entity.type
_entity.pdbx_description
1 polymer ?
#
loop_
_entity_poly.entity_id
_entity_poly.type
_entity_poly.pdbx_seq_one_letter_code
_entity_poly.pdbx_strand_id
1 'polypeptide(L)'
;MTTVPPSPYSPYATADPDVRHLIPLPPEYGPPTPGTLLPAGCHELAAVSDDPTEIDPATEQLPSGLCALCVASMRGLAVPDDTRPLTNCRTCGGETRYNSLCALCRAEAHQLWQAVRTTPAPTPTQQPERGSFVALGGPLRVTAGAFCEHGDLAFAARLHGFRTVGDQHDEQLDLVLPRCYTAKLIGSVLAIVDHESGAAPEAHERFTDTVNQSQAAVRHAIEHMAALRNNEEQR
;
A
#
# COMPACT_ATOMS: atom_id res chain seq x y z
N MET A 1 29.89 15.57 7.81
CA MET A 1 28.55 15.82 7.27
C MET A 1 27.61 14.84 7.94
N THR A 2 26.47 15.32 8.43
CA THR A 2 25.43 14.45 9.00
C THR A 2 24.74 13.72 7.85
N THR A 3 24.60 12.40 7.94
CA THR A 3 23.78 11.61 7.01
C THR A 3 22.38 11.51 7.59
N VAL A 4 21.36 11.85 6.79
CA VAL A 4 19.96 11.69 7.18
C VAL A 4 19.48 10.28 6.84
N PRO A 5 18.63 9.66 7.69
CA PRO A 5 18.06 8.35 7.38
C PRO A 5 17.06 8.46 6.21
N PRO A 6 16.83 7.36 5.47
CA PRO A 6 15.85 7.34 4.38
C PRO A 6 14.43 7.67 4.85
N SER A 7 13.55 8.02 3.92
CA SER A 7 12.12 8.18 4.23
C SER A 7 11.53 6.85 4.74
N PRO A 8 10.54 6.88 5.66
CA PRO A 8 9.88 5.66 6.10
C PRO A 8 9.31 4.86 4.92
N TYR A 9 9.45 3.54 4.99
CA TYR A 9 8.91 2.66 3.95
C TYR A 9 7.38 2.79 3.85
N SER A 10 6.87 2.75 2.62
CA SER A 10 5.46 2.49 2.35
C SER A 10 5.30 1.71 1.05
N PRO A 11 4.43 0.69 1.02
CA PRO A 11 4.10 -0.02 -0.22
C PRO A 11 3.31 0.85 -1.22
N TYR A 12 2.82 2.02 -0.79
CA TYR A 12 2.08 2.97 -1.63
C TYR A 12 2.91 4.17 -2.06
N ALA A 13 4.12 4.34 -1.51
CA ALA A 13 5.08 5.30 -2.00
C ALA A 13 5.50 4.96 -3.43
N THR A 14 5.86 6.00 -4.18
CA THR A 14 6.49 5.85 -5.50
C THR A 14 7.90 6.41 -5.51
N ALA A 15 8.28 7.10 -4.44
CA ALA A 15 9.61 7.61 -4.22
C ALA A 15 10.56 6.47 -3.82
N ASP A 16 11.83 6.61 -4.18
CA ASP A 16 12.90 5.68 -3.82
C ASP A 16 13.00 5.52 -2.29
N PRO A 17 12.83 4.31 -1.73
CA PRO A 17 12.87 4.09 -0.29
C PRO A 17 14.26 4.22 0.33
N ASP A 18 15.34 4.23 -0.47
CA ASP A 18 16.72 4.20 0.03
C ASP A 18 17.28 5.60 0.33
N VAL A 19 16.51 6.66 0.05
CA VAL A 19 16.91 8.05 0.28
C VAL A 19 15.83 8.85 1.01
N ARG A 20 16.23 9.96 1.64
CA ARG A 20 15.32 10.91 2.26
C ARG A 20 14.71 11.84 1.22
N HIS A 21 13.39 11.83 1.08
CA HIS A 21 12.68 12.77 0.22
C HIS A 21 12.20 13.99 1.00
N LEU A 22 12.24 15.15 0.34
CA LEU A 22 11.83 16.42 0.94
C LEU A 22 10.43 16.77 0.49
N ILE A 23 9.59 17.19 1.43
CA ILE A 23 8.18 17.48 1.19
C ILE A 23 7.99 18.99 1.27
N PRO A 24 8.03 19.71 0.13
CA PRO A 24 7.88 21.15 0.11
C PRO A 24 6.41 21.50 0.35
N LEU A 25 6.07 21.90 1.57
CA LEU A 25 4.77 22.50 1.88
C LEU A 25 4.94 24.01 2.06
N PRO A 26 4.04 24.83 1.51
CA PRO A 26 4.03 26.25 1.81
C PRO A 26 3.84 26.50 3.32
N PRO A 27 4.47 27.52 3.92
CA PRO A 27 4.44 27.76 5.37
C PRO A 27 3.03 27.86 5.95
N GLU A 28 2.06 28.32 5.18
CA GLU A 28 0.65 28.45 5.56
C GLU A 28 -0.07 27.11 5.82
N TYR A 29 0.45 25.99 5.31
CA TYR A 29 -0.12 24.66 5.55
C TYR A 29 0.43 23.98 6.81
N GLY A 30 1.39 24.61 7.48
CA GLY A 30 2.08 24.04 8.64
C GLY A 30 3.02 22.89 8.28
N PRO A 31 3.71 22.29 9.27
CA PRO A 31 4.61 21.17 9.04
C PRO A 31 3.82 19.92 8.59
N PRO A 32 4.38 19.12 7.68
CA PRO A 32 3.75 17.86 7.27
C PRO A 32 3.63 16.91 8.47
N THR A 33 2.49 16.22 8.57
CA THR A 33 2.27 15.25 9.66
C THR A 33 3.11 14.00 9.44
N PRO A 34 3.96 13.58 10.40
CA PRO A 34 4.73 12.34 10.32
C PRO A 34 3.87 11.13 9.97
N GLY A 35 4.45 10.24 9.18
CA GLY A 35 3.77 9.05 8.69
C GLY A 35 2.85 9.31 7.51
N THR A 36 2.38 10.52 7.20
CA THR A 36 1.50 10.70 6.04
C THR A 36 2.22 10.50 4.71
N LEU A 37 1.50 10.12 3.65
CA LEU A 37 2.06 10.01 2.30
C LEU A 37 1.75 11.28 1.50
N LEU A 38 2.78 12.02 1.09
CA LEU A 38 2.64 13.30 0.40
C LEU A 38 3.56 13.39 -0.83
N PRO A 39 3.23 14.27 -1.81
CA PRO A 39 4.14 14.58 -2.90
C PRO A 39 5.42 15.24 -2.39
N ALA A 40 6.56 14.71 -2.81
CA ALA A 40 7.88 15.26 -2.57
C ALA A 40 8.30 16.22 -3.69
N GLY A 41 9.38 16.97 -3.47
CA GLY A 41 9.94 17.89 -4.47
C GLY A 41 10.42 17.21 -5.76
N CYS A 42 10.64 15.90 -5.74
CA CYS A 42 10.93 15.07 -6.90
C CYS A 42 9.68 14.61 -7.68
N HIS A 43 8.49 15.09 -7.31
CA HIS A 43 7.18 14.67 -7.86
C HIS A 43 6.77 13.22 -7.56
N GLU A 44 7.54 12.50 -6.76
CA GLU A 44 7.15 11.19 -6.25
C GLU A 44 6.42 11.30 -4.91
N LEU A 45 5.67 10.25 -4.56
CA LEU A 45 5.03 10.16 -3.25
C LEU A 45 5.97 9.51 -2.25
N ALA A 46 6.23 10.19 -1.14
CA ALA A 46 7.06 9.72 -0.05
C ALA A 46 6.30 9.78 1.28
N ALA A 47 6.62 8.87 2.19
CA ALA A 47 6.12 8.95 3.55
C ALA A 47 6.90 10.05 4.31
N VAL A 48 6.18 10.88 5.06
CA VAL A 48 6.75 11.93 5.90
C VAL A 48 7.48 11.27 7.06
N SER A 49 8.76 11.64 7.24
CA SER A 49 9.56 11.20 8.38
C SER A 49 9.08 11.85 9.69
N ASP A 50 9.20 11.13 10.79
CA ASP A 50 9.04 11.65 12.15
C ASP A 50 10.25 12.47 12.61
N ASP A 51 11.44 12.19 12.07
CA ASP A 51 12.65 12.97 12.27
C ASP A 51 12.65 14.26 11.40
N PRO A 52 12.48 15.46 12.00
CA PRO A 52 12.42 16.70 11.26
C PRO A 52 13.77 16.98 10.63
N THR A 53 13.80 17.06 9.30
CA THR A 53 15.01 17.44 8.58
C THR A 53 15.01 18.96 8.43
N GLU A 54 15.58 19.66 9.41
CA GLU A 54 15.83 21.10 9.31
C GLU A 54 16.92 21.34 8.27
N ILE A 55 16.54 21.95 7.15
CA ILE A 55 17.46 22.31 6.08
C ILE A 55 17.41 23.80 5.91
N ASP A 56 18.54 24.46 6.19
CA ASP A 56 18.74 25.84 5.76
C ASP A 56 19.04 25.85 4.25
N PRO A 57 18.15 26.41 3.41
CA PRO A 57 18.36 26.46 1.96
C PRO A 57 19.56 27.32 1.56
N ALA A 58 20.06 28.20 2.44
CA ALA A 58 21.26 29.00 2.20
C ALA A 58 22.57 28.23 2.46
N THR A 59 22.50 27.06 3.08
CA THR A 59 23.71 26.27 3.38
C THR A 59 24.26 25.62 2.11
N GLU A 60 25.55 25.89 1.83
CA GLU A 60 26.25 25.36 0.64
C GLU A 60 26.34 23.82 0.66
N GLN A 61 26.52 23.25 1.86
CA GLN A 61 26.62 21.81 2.12
C GLN A 61 25.35 21.27 2.79
N LEU A 62 24.60 20.45 2.06
CA LEU A 62 23.44 19.75 2.58
C LEU A 62 23.83 18.39 3.19
N PRO A 63 23.02 17.84 4.12
CA PRO A 63 23.20 16.49 4.62
C PRO A 63 23.26 15.44 3.51
N SER A 64 24.09 14.42 3.68
CA SER A 64 24.11 13.25 2.80
C SER A 64 22.87 12.39 3.01
N GLY A 65 22.47 11.61 1.99
CA GLY A 65 21.29 10.73 2.05
C GLY A 65 19.98 11.38 1.58
N LEU A 66 20.01 12.67 1.20
CA LEU A 66 18.88 13.34 0.56
C LEU A 66 18.71 12.93 -0.90
N CYS A 67 17.47 12.84 -1.37
CA CYS A 67 17.14 12.67 -2.77
C CYS A 67 17.68 13.86 -3.60
N ALA A 68 18.50 13.57 -4.61
CA ALA A 68 19.14 14.58 -5.44
C ALA A 68 18.12 15.49 -6.17
N LEU A 69 17.00 14.93 -6.63
CA LEU A 69 15.95 15.71 -7.29
C LEU A 69 15.19 16.62 -6.32
N CYS A 70 14.96 16.16 -5.08
CA CYS A 70 14.39 17.00 -4.04
C CYS A 70 15.31 18.16 -3.68
N VAL A 71 16.62 17.91 -3.59
CA VAL A 71 17.64 18.95 -3.37
C VAL A 71 17.66 19.96 -4.53
N ALA A 72 17.59 19.49 -5.77
CA ALA A 72 17.52 20.36 -6.94
C ALA A 72 16.29 21.26 -6.89
N SER A 73 15.11 20.68 -6.62
CA SER A 73 13.84 21.42 -6.44
C SER A 73 13.94 22.50 -5.36
N MET A 74 14.46 22.16 -4.18
CA MET A 74 14.63 23.11 -3.07
C MET A 74 15.56 24.27 -3.42
N ARG A 75 16.61 24.03 -4.23
CA ARG A 75 17.54 25.05 -4.70
C ARG A 75 17.00 25.89 -5.87
N GLY A 76 15.75 25.67 -6.28
CA GLY A 76 15.16 26.33 -7.45
C GLY A 76 15.82 25.90 -8.77
N LEU A 77 16.50 24.76 -8.80
CA LEU A 77 17.06 24.20 -10.02
C LEU A 77 15.98 23.44 -10.79
N ALA A 78 16.15 23.36 -12.11
CA ALA A 78 15.24 22.59 -12.95
C ALA A 78 15.27 21.11 -12.55
N VAL A 79 14.09 20.56 -12.28
CA VAL A 79 13.85 19.12 -12.10
C VAL A 79 13.34 18.58 -13.45
N PRO A 80 13.74 17.38 -13.89
CA PRO A 80 13.19 16.80 -15.11
C PRO A 80 11.67 16.72 -15.06
N ASP A 81 11.02 17.05 -16.18
CA ASP A 81 9.57 16.90 -16.31
C ASP A 81 9.16 15.43 -16.11
N ASP A 82 8.00 15.22 -15.49
CA ASP A 82 7.42 13.89 -15.36
C ASP A 82 6.86 13.41 -16.71
N THR A 83 7.64 12.55 -17.37
CA THR A 83 7.32 11.99 -18.69
C THR A 83 6.46 10.71 -18.64
N ARG A 84 6.08 10.24 -17.45
CA ARG A 84 5.25 9.03 -17.31
C ARG A 84 3.90 9.22 -18.01
N PRO A 85 3.36 8.21 -18.71
CA PRO A 85 2.08 8.36 -19.38
C PRO A 85 0.95 8.61 -18.38
N LEU A 86 0.01 9.47 -18.76
CA LEU A 86 -1.24 9.64 -18.02
C LEU A 86 -2.10 8.39 -18.23
N THR A 87 -2.65 7.89 -17.13
CA THR A 87 -3.56 6.75 -17.08
C THR A 87 -4.74 7.09 -16.17
N ASN A 88 -5.82 6.33 -16.22
CA ASN A 88 -6.93 6.51 -15.28
C ASN A 88 -6.67 5.78 -13.97
N CYS A 89 -6.96 6.45 -12.86
CA CYS A 89 -6.98 5.85 -11.53
C CYS A 89 -8.07 4.78 -11.48
N ARG A 90 -7.69 3.55 -11.14
CA ARG A 90 -8.60 2.41 -11.07
C ARG A 90 -9.63 2.47 -9.94
N THR A 91 -9.51 3.44 -9.04
CA THR A 91 -10.39 3.61 -7.86
C THR A 91 -11.39 4.74 -8.08
N CYS A 92 -10.94 5.92 -8.51
CA CYS A 92 -11.79 7.11 -8.65
C CYS A 92 -11.97 7.59 -10.09
N GLY A 93 -11.32 6.95 -11.08
CA GLY A 93 -11.39 7.34 -12.49
C GLY A 93 -10.55 8.56 -12.88
N GLY A 94 -10.03 9.33 -11.93
CA GLY A 94 -9.22 10.53 -12.21
C GLY A 94 -7.86 10.22 -12.86
N GLU A 95 -7.30 11.17 -13.62
CA GLU A 95 -6.01 11.01 -14.29
C GLU A 95 -4.84 10.87 -13.31
N THR A 96 -3.85 10.04 -13.65
CA THR A 96 -2.69 9.79 -12.81
C THR A 96 -1.46 9.32 -13.59
N ARG A 97 -0.28 9.67 -13.06
CA ARG A 97 1.05 9.17 -13.48
C ARG A 97 1.61 8.07 -12.56
N TYR A 98 0.92 7.72 -11.48
CA TYR A 98 1.42 6.80 -10.44
C TYR A 98 0.90 5.37 -10.60
N ASN A 99 1.05 4.77 -11.80
CA ASN A 99 0.75 3.35 -12.05
C ASN A 99 -0.64 2.91 -11.54
N SER A 100 -1.72 3.37 -12.18
CA SER A 100 -3.12 2.99 -11.94
C SER A 100 -3.79 3.44 -10.63
N LEU A 101 -3.09 4.12 -9.71
CA LEU A 101 -3.69 4.77 -8.54
C LEU A 101 -3.24 6.21 -8.44
N CYS A 102 -4.16 7.16 -8.29
CA CYS A 102 -3.81 8.57 -8.09
C CYS A 102 -3.19 8.83 -6.71
N ALA A 103 -2.55 9.99 -6.54
CA ALA A 103 -1.90 10.38 -5.30
C ALA A 103 -2.85 10.32 -4.09
N LEU A 104 -4.08 10.81 -4.26
CA LEU A 104 -5.09 10.79 -3.19
C LEU A 104 -5.44 9.35 -2.78
N CYS A 105 -5.76 8.48 -3.74
CA CYS A 105 -6.07 7.08 -3.43
C CYS A 105 -4.88 6.32 -2.84
N ARG A 106 -3.63 6.68 -3.19
CA ARG A 106 -2.43 6.12 -2.55
C ARG A 106 -2.27 6.61 -1.11
N ALA A 107 -2.54 7.88 -0.84
CA ALA A 107 -2.49 8.43 0.51
C ALA A 107 -3.55 7.79 1.43
N GLU A 108 -4.78 7.60 0.93
CA GLU A 108 -5.83 6.89 1.67
C GLU A 108 -5.46 5.44 1.95
N ALA A 109 -4.95 4.72 0.95
CA ALA A 109 -4.50 3.33 1.11
C ALA A 109 -3.32 3.24 2.10
N HIS A 110 -2.42 4.22 2.07
CA HIS A 110 -1.32 4.36 3.01
C HIS A 110 -1.82 4.55 4.45
N GLN A 111 -2.77 5.46 4.68
CA GLN A 111 -3.34 5.70 6.01
C GLN A 111 -4.00 4.44 6.57
N LEU A 112 -4.73 3.70 5.73
CA LEU A 112 -5.32 2.42 6.13
C LEU A 112 -4.24 1.39 6.51
N TRP A 113 -3.18 1.28 5.71
CA TRP A 113 -2.06 0.38 6.01
C TRP A 113 -1.33 0.76 7.30
N GLN A 114 -1.09 2.04 7.53
CA GLN A 114 -0.50 2.51 8.80
C GLN A 114 -1.39 2.21 9.98
N ALA A 115 -2.68 2.54 9.89
CA ALA A 115 -3.63 2.30 10.97
C ALA A 115 -3.62 0.83 11.38
N VAL A 116 -3.58 -0.09 10.42
CA VAL A 116 -3.50 -1.52 10.74
C VAL A 116 -2.15 -1.89 11.36
N ARG A 117 -1.03 -1.40 10.80
CA ARG A 117 0.32 -1.70 11.31
C ARG A 117 0.57 -1.18 12.73
N THR A 118 -0.01 -0.05 13.09
CA THR A 118 0.18 0.57 14.42
C THR A 118 -0.90 0.19 15.42
N THR A 119 -1.96 -0.49 14.98
CA THR A 119 -2.95 -1.05 15.91
C THR A 119 -2.24 -2.15 16.69
N PRO A 120 -2.10 -2.02 18.03
CA PRO A 120 -1.52 -3.09 18.82
C PRO A 120 -2.34 -4.36 18.59
N ALA A 121 -1.66 -5.49 18.35
CA ALA A 121 -2.33 -6.77 18.38
C ALA A 121 -3.14 -6.86 19.68
N PRO A 122 -4.40 -7.32 19.65
CA PRO A 122 -5.18 -7.46 20.86
C PRO A 122 -4.36 -8.30 21.86
N THR A 123 -4.16 -7.77 23.07
CA THR A 123 -3.41 -8.49 24.10
C THR A 123 -4.06 -9.87 24.27
N PRO A 124 -3.29 -10.97 24.19
CA PRO A 124 -3.84 -12.33 24.26
C PRO A 124 -4.56 -12.67 25.58
N THR A 125 -4.63 -11.72 26.52
CA THR A 125 -5.46 -11.79 27.73
C THR A 125 -6.96 -11.66 27.44
N GLN A 126 -7.36 -11.14 26.28
CA GLN A 126 -8.66 -11.53 25.73
C GLN A 126 -8.45 -12.87 25.05
N GLN A 127 -8.75 -13.96 25.77
CA GLN A 127 -8.99 -15.23 25.10
C GLN A 127 -9.87 -14.93 23.89
N PRO A 128 -9.44 -15.28 22.67
CA PRO A 128 -10.26 -15.05 21.49
C PRO A 128 -11.65 -15.58 21.82
N GLU A 129 -12.67 -14.72 21.65
CA GLU A 129 -14.04 -15.08 22.02
C GLU A 129 -14.33 -16.48 21.52
N ARG A 130 -14.94 -17.33 22.36
CA ARG A 130 -15.22 -18.71 21.99
C ARG A 130 -15.87 -18.74 20.60
N GLY A 131 -15.14 -19.26 19.61
CA GLY A 131 -15.60 -19.41 18.22
C GLY A 131 -14.87 -18.53 17.22
N SER A 132 -13.93 -17.69 17.67
CA SER A 132 -13.08 -16.87 16.81
C SER A 132 -12.24 -17.73 15.86
N PHE A 133 -12.04 -17.26 14.63
CA PHE A 133 -11.17 -17.88 13.65
C PHE A 133 -9.79 -17.22 13.70
N VAL A 134 -8.75 -18.01 13.94
CA VAL A 134 -7.36 -17.59 13.88
C VAL A 134 -6.83 -17.98 12.51
N ALA A 135 -6.56 -16.99 11.66
CA ALA A 135 -5.92 -17.24 10.38
C ALA A 135 -4.46 -17.67 10.61
N LEU A 136 -4.11 -18.86 10.14
CA LEU A 136 -2.73 -19.27 9.95
C LEU A 136 -2.23 -18.54 8.71
N GLY A 137 -0.96 -18.11 8.68
CA GLY A 137 -0.32 -17.40 7.56
C GLY A 137 -0.18 -18.22 6.27
N GLY A 138 -1.24 -18.89 5.84
CA GLY A 138 -1.36 -19.61 4.58
C GLY A 138 -1.70 -18.68 3.42
N PRO A 139 -1.64 -19.21 2.18
CA PRO A 139 -1.85 -18.41 0.99
C PRO A 139 -3.29 -17.90 0.92
N LEU A 140 -3.46 -16.58 0.99
CA LEU A 140 -4.72 -15.93 0.65
C LEU A 140 -4.99 -16.16 -0.85
N ARG A 141 -5.94 -17.03 -1.17
CA ARG A 141 -6.37 -17.22 -2.56
C ARG A 141 -7.49 -16.23 -2.86
N VAL A 142 -7.26 -15.36 -3.83
CA VAL A 142 -8.26 -14.44 -4.33
C VAL A 142 -8.74 -14.91 -5.69
N THR A 143 -10.01 -15.31 -5.80
CA THR A 143 -10.62 -15.63 -7.10
C THR A 143 -11.50 -14.48 -7.58
N ALA A 144 -11.38 -14.16 -8.87
CA ALA A 144 -12.29 -13.25 -9.55
C ALA A 144 -13.56 -14.04 -9.88
N GLY A 145 -14.72 -13.64 -9.36
CA GLY A 145 -15.94 -14.40 -9.67
C GLY A 145 -17.24 -13.99 -9.00
N ALA A 146 -17.27 -12.93 -8.20
CA ALA A 146 -18.52 -12.45 -7.63
C ALA A 146 -18.74 -10.98 -8.01
N PHE A 147 -20.00 -10.59 -8.16
CA PHE A 147 -20.40 -9.18 -8.17
C PHE A 147 -21.08 -8.90 -6.84
N CYS A 148 -20.75 -7.79 -6.19
CA CYS A 148 -21.54 -7.33 -5.06
C CYS A 148 -22.90 -6.81 -5.58
N GLU A 149 -23.86 -6.61 -4.68
CA GLU A 149 -25.18 -6.06 -5.03
C GLU A 149 -25.14 -4.67 -5.70
N HIS A 150 -24.01 -3.96 -5.56
CA HIS A 150 -23.75 -2.66 -6.18
C HIS A 150 -23.15 -2.76 -7.59
N GLY A 151 -22.93 -3.96 -8.12
CA GLY A 151 -22.36 -4.18 -9.46
C GLY A 151 -20.83 -4.13 -9.52
N ASP A 152 -20.13 -3.98 -8.39
CA ASP A 152 -18.66 -4.04 -8.34
C ASP A 152 -18.17 -5.49 -8.28
N LEU A 153 -16.94 -5.71 -8.78
CA LEU A 153 -16.23 -6.97 -8.56
C LEU A 153 -16.04 -7.21 -7.05
N ALA A 154 -16.67 -8.28 -6.58
CA ALA A 154 -16.40 -8.91 -5.31
C ALA A 154 -15.39 -10.04 -5.51
N PHE A 155 -14.51 -10.17 -4.53
CA PHE A 155 -13.46 -11.16 -4.51
C PHE A 155 -13.78 -12.19 -3.46
N ALA A 156 -13.67 -13.46 -3.83
CA ALA A 156 -13.64 -14.51 -2.84
C ALA A 156 -12.20 -14.67 -2.34
N ALA A 157 -11.99 -14.41 -1.06
CA ALA A 157 -10.74 -14.64 -0.34
C ALA A 157 -10.88 -15.89 0.52
N ARG A 158 -10.01 -16.88 0.30
CA ARG A 158 -9.92 -18.06 1.18
C ARG A 158 -8.82 -17.85 2.21
N LEU A 159 -9.19 -17.84 3.48
CA LEU A 159 -8.28 -17.87 4.61
C LEU A 159 -8.16 -19.29 5.15
N HIS A 160 -6.95 -19.70 5.51
CA HIS A 160 -6.65 -20.95 6.21
C HIS A 160 -6.38 -20.64 7.68
N GLY A 161 -6.85 -21.48 8.59
CA GLY A 161 -6.78 -21.17 10.02
C GLY A 161 -7.44 -22.23 10.89
N PHE A 162 -7.76 -21.88 12.13
CA PHE A 162 -8.49 -22.77 13.04
C PHE A 162 -9.41 -21.95 13.93
N ARG A 163 -10.50 -22.57 14.41
CA ARG A 163 -11.34 -21.96 15.44
C ARG A 163 -10.75 -22.17 16.81
N THR A 164 -10.96 -21.19 17.69
CA THR A 164 -10.45 -21.21 19.07
C THR A 164 -11.31 -22.06 20.02
N VAL A 165 -12.31 -22.77 19.49
CA VAL A 165 -13.21 -23.65 20.24
C VAL A 165 -13.20 -25.03 19.65
N GLY A 166 -12.91 -26.02 20.50
CA GLY A 166 -12.82 -27.43 20.12
C GLY A 166 -11.38 -27.87 19.91
N ASP A 167 -11.21 -29.08 19.38
CA ASP A 167 -9.91 -29.55 18.90
C ASP A 167 -9.46 -28.64 17.74
N GLN A 168 -8.16 -28.29 17.72
CA GLN A 168 -7.59 -27.49 16.64
C GLN A 168 -7.65 -28.28 15.33
N HIS A 169 -8.69 -28.02 14.54
CA HIS A 169 -8.81 -28.51 13.19
C HIS A 169 -8.51 -27.38 12.20
N ASP A 170 -7.73 -27.71 11.18
CA ASP A 170 -7.47 -26.82 10.06
C ASP A 170 -8.79 -26.55 9.33
N GLU A 171 -9.22 -25.30 9.31
CA GLU A 171 -10.46 -24.81 8.74
C GLU A 171 -10.18 -23.81 7.61
N GLN A 172 -11.08 -23.79 6.64
CA GLN A 172 -11.08 -22.81 5.55
C GLN A 172 -12.23 -21.83 5.75
N LEU A 173 -11.92 -20.54 5.71
CA LEU A 173 -12.92 -19.48 5.72
C LEU A 173 -12.94 -18.81 4.35
N ASP A 174 -14.05 -19.00 3.64
CA ASP A 174 -14.33 -18.32 2.37
C ASP A 174 -15.06 -17.01 2.64
N LEU A 175 -14.44 -15.89 2.26
CA LEU A 175 -14.97 -14.54 2.42
C LEU A 175 -15.28 -13.97 1.03
N VAL A 176 -16.52 -13.54 0.79
CA VAL A 176 -16.83 -12.74 -0.39
C VAL A 176 -16.85 -11.27 0.03
N LEU A 177 -15.88 -10.50 -0.46
CA LEU A 177 -15.68 -9.11 -0.05
C LEU A 177 -15.67 -8.18 -1.27
N PRO A 178 -16.25 -6.97 -1.18
CA PRO A 178 -16.02 -5.94 -2.18
C PRO A 178 -14.52 -5.63 -2.32
N ARG A 179 -14.09 -5.24 -3.52
CA ARG A 179 -12.68 -4.92 -3.84
C ARG A 179 -11.93 -4.13 -2.77
N CYS A 180 -12.54 -3.07 -2.27
CA CYS A 180 -11.93 -2.18 -1.29
C CYS A 180 -11.71 -2.88 0.07
N TYR A 181 -12.62 -3.77 0.47
CA TYR A 181 -12.50 -4.58 1.69
C TYR A 181 -11.47 -5.69 1.53
N THR A 182 -11.39 -6.32 0.35
CA THR A 182 -10.33 -7.30 0.05
C THR A 182 -8.95 -6.66 0.09
N ALA A 183 -8.81 -5.45 -0.47
CA ALA A 183 -7.56 -4.70 -0.42
C ALA A 183 -7.17 -4.34 1.03
N LYS A 184 -8.14 -3.93 1.85
CA LYS A 184 -7.93 -3.72 3.29
C LYS A 184 -7.50 -5.01 3.98
N LEU A 185 -8.18 -6.14 3.75
CA LEU A 185 -7.84 -7.44 4.32
C LEU A 185 -6.40 -7.86 3.95
N ILE A 186 -6.04 -7.78 2.67
CA ILE A 186 -4.68 -8.08 2.19
C ILE A 186 -3.66 -7.17 2.87
N GLY A 187 -3.91 -5.86 2.87
CA GLY A 187 -3.02 -4.88 3.50
C GLY A 187 -2.86 -5.12 5.00
N SER A 188 -3.93 -5.53 5.68
CA SER A 188 -3.91 -5.89 7.09
C SER A 188 -3.07 -7.13 7.36
N VAL A 189 -3.25 -8.18 6.55
CA VAL A 189 -2.46 -9.41 6.68
C VAL A 189 -0.98 -9.12 6.39
N LEU A 190 -0.66 -8.33 5.36
CA LEU A 190 0.71 -7.89 5.08
C LEU A 190 1.30 -7.11 6.25
N ALA A 191 0.57 -6.16 6.83
CA ALA A 191 1.05 -5.37 7.95
C ALA A 191 1.34 -6.24 9.19
N ILE A 192 0.50 -7.25 9.45
CA ILE A 192 0.71 -8.22 10.55
C ILE A 192 1.92 -9.09 10.24
N VAL A 193 2.01 -9.65 9.02
CA VAL A 193 3.16 -10.44 8.59
C VAL A 193 4.42 -9.60 8.73
N ASP A 194 4.48 -8.36 8.24
CA ASP A 194 5.64 -7.46 8.37
C ASP A 194 6.01 -7.19 9.84
N HIS A 195 5.02 -7.00 10.70
CA HIS A 195 5.25 -6.76 12.13
C HIS A 195 5.84 -7.98 12.83
N GLU A 196 5.38 -9.19 12.49
CA GLU A 196 5.86 -10.45 13.06
C GLU A 196 7.13 -10.99 12.37
N SER A 197 7.37 -10.61 11.11
CA SER A 197 8.47 -11.11 10.25
C SER A 197 9.85 -10.61 10.61
N GLY A 198 10.00 -9.77 11.65
CA GLY A 198 11.29 -9.56 12.31
C GLY A 198 11.99 -10.88 12.68
N ALA A 199 11.24 -11.99 12.75
CA ALA A 199 11.74 -13.35 12.98
C ALA A 199 11.68 -14.31 11.75
N ALA A 200 11.06 -13.97 10.61
CA ALA A 200 10.85 -14.91 9.48
C ALA A 200 10.64 -14.25 8.09
N PRO A 201 11.71 -13.84 7.39
CA PRO A 201 11.65 -13.16 6.08
C PRO A 201 10.93 -13.95 4.98
N GLU A 202 11.03 -15.27 5.01
CA GLU A 202 10.40 -16.16 4.02
C GLU A 202 8.86 -16.10 4.06
N ALA A 203 8.27 -15.75 5.20
CA ALA A 203 6.82 -15.63 5.33
C ALA A 203 6.30 -14.41 4.55
N HIS A 204 7.02 -13.28 4.63
CA HIS A 204 6.74 -12.07 3.87
C HIS A 204 6.83 -12.31 2.36
N GLU A 205 7.89 -12.97 1.89
CA GLU A 205 8.10 -13.26 0.47
C GLU A 205 7.01 -14.18 -0.09
N ARG A 206 6.72 -15.30 0.59
CA ARG A 206 5.64 -16.24 0.19
C ARG A 206 4.27 -15.57 0.12
N PHE A 207 3.96 -14.70 1.08
CA PHE A 207 2.68 -13.99 1.09
C PHE A 207 2.62 -12.96 -0.06
N THR A 208 3.69 -12.19 -0.25
CA THR A 208 3.80 -11.21 -1.34
C THR A 208 3.65 -11.88 -2.71
N ASP A 209 4.30 -13.02 -2.93
CA ASP A 209 4.16 -13.80 -4.16
C ASP A 209 2.73 -14.28 -4.38
N THR A 210 2.07 -14.76 -3.33
CA THR A 210 0.67 -15.20 -3.41
C THR A 210 -0.27 -14.05 -3.77
N VAL A 211 -0.06 -12.87 -3.17
CA VAL A 211 -0.82 -11.65 -3.50
C VAL A 211 -0.55 -11.23 -4.95
N ASN A 212 0.70 -11.25 -5.40
CA ASN A 212 1.07 -10.88 -6.77
C ASN A 212 0.44 -11.83 -7.80
N GLN A 213 0.51 -13.15 -7.58
CA GLN A 213 -0.15 -14.16 -8.42
C GLN A 213 -1.66 -13.94 -8.48
N SER A 214 -2.28 -13.67 -7.33
CA SER A 214 -3.71 -13.35 -7.24
C SER A 214 -4.06 -12.09 -8.03
N GLN A 215 -3.28 -11.01 -7.90
CA GLN A 215 -3.50 -9.78 -8.65
C GLN A 215 -3.32 -9.97 -10.17
N ALA A 216 -2.36 -10.80 -10.60
CA ALA A 216 -2.15 -11.14 -12.00
C ALA A 216 -3.35 -11.92 -12.57
N ALA A 217 -3.87 -12.91 -11.84
CA ALA A 217 -5.05 -13.67 -12.23
C ALA A 217 -6.30 -12.79 -12.38
N VAL A 218 -6.49 -11.84 -11.45
CA VAL A 218 -7.58 -10.86 -11.51
C VAL A 218 -7.46 -9.97 -12.75
N ARG A 219 -6.25 -9.48 -13.05
CA ARG A 219 -6.01 -8.65 -14.23
C ARG A 219 -6.40 -9.38 -15.51
N HIS A 220 -5.95 -10.63 -15.65
CA HIS A 220 -6.29 -11.48 -16.79
C HIS A 220 -7.81 -11.70 -16.91
N ALA A 221 -8.51 -11.92 -15.79
CA ALA A 221 -9.97 -12.09 -15.80
C ALA A 221 -10.70 -10.82 -16.26
N ILE A 222 -10.26 -9.64 -15.82
CA ILE A 222 -10.83 -8.34 -16.23
C ILE A 222 -10.61 -8.10 -17.72
N GLU A 223 -9.39 -8.34 -18.23
CA GLU A 223 -9.06 -8.20 -19.64
C GLU A 223 -9.90 -9.13 -20.52
N HIS A 224 -10.09 -10.38 -20.09
CA HIS A 224 -10.95 -11.35 -20.77
C HIS A 224 -12.42 -10.89 -20.80
N MET A 225 -12.96 -10.40 -19.69
CA MET A 225 -14.35 -9.89 -19.65
C MET A 225 -14.54 -8.65 -20.56
N ALA A 226 -13.57 -7.74 -20.58
CA ALA A 226 -13.61 -6.58 -21.47
C ALA A 226 -13.60 -7.01 -22.95
N ALA A 227 -12.79 -8.00 -23.30
CA ALA A 227 -12.74 -8.56 -24.65
C ALA A 227 -14.09 -9.19 -25.06
N LEU A 228 -14.74 -9.93 -24.15
CA LEU A 228 -16.07 -10.51 -24.41
C LEU A 228 -17.12 -9.43 -24.69
N ARG A 229 -17.16 -8.36 -23.88
CA ARG A 229 -18.13 -7.27 -24.05
C ARG A 229 -17.97 -6.55 -25.39
N ASN A 230 -16.72 -6.29 -25.80
CA ASN A 230 -16.43 -5.66 -27.09
C ASN A 230 -16.91 -6.52 -28.28
N ASN A 231 -16.84 -7.85 -28.16
CA ASN A 231 -17.32 -8.76 -29.21
C ASN A 231 -18.86 -8.79 -29.30
N GLU A 232 -19.57 -8.55 -28.20
CA GLU A 232 -21.03 -8.44 -28.20
C GLU A 232 -21.51 -7.13 -28.82
N GLU A 233 -20.82 -6.02 -28.55
CA GLU A 233 -21.14 -4.70 -29.12
C GLU A 233 -20.90 -4.63 -30.66
N GLN A 234 -20.10 -5.55 -31.22
CA GLN A 234 -19.81 -5.64 -32.65
C GLN A 234 -20.76 -6.56 -33.43
N ARG A 235 -21.70 -7.24 -32.76
CA ARG A 235 -22.69 -8.14 -33.39
C ARG A 235 -24.04 -7.47 -33.55
#